data_AF-A0A1H4K480-F1
#
_entry.id   AF-A0A1H4K480-F1
#
_cell.length_a   1.000
_cell.length_b   1.000
_cell.length_c   1.000
_cell.angle_alpha   90.00
_cell.angle_beta   90.00
_cell.angle_gamma   90.00
#
_symmetry.space_group_name_H-M   'P 1'
#
loop_
_entity.id
_entity.type
_entity.pdbx_description
1 polymer ?
#
loop_
_entity_poly.entity_id
_entity_poly.type
_entity_poly.pdbx_seq_one_letter_code
_entity_poly.pdbx_strand_id
1 'polypeptide(L)'
;MKGPVVNQQTLPQEASLAPPVEAHPISRRWPMRRIAWACFLCGQGVSYEAIATDPWVRSSAASVRRQLNRLGVRIRDVVGGDVRFNASKAAFAVFEVAAARRGVTPAELMRRTVEILGRDAALLDNVLDDQN
;
A
#
# COMPACT_ATOMS: atom_id res chain seq x y z
N MET A 1 11.87 -65.28 -15.63
CA MET A 1 11.24 -64.67 -14.44
C MET A 1 11.59 -63.18 -14.43
N LYS A 2 10.64 -62.31 -14.81
CA LYS A 2 10.79 -60.84 -14.76
C LYS A 2 9.89 -60.34 -13.63
N GLY A 3 10.48 -59.80 -12.56
CA GLY A 3 9.74 -59.12 -11.49
C GLY A 3 9.33 -57.70 -11.92
N PRO A 4 8.28 -57.11 -11.33
CA PRO A 4 7.78 -55.80 -11.77
C PRO A 4 8.66 -54.68 -11.22
N VAL A 5 8.98 -53.72 -12.08
CA VAL A 5 9.68 -52.47 -11.73
C VAL A 5 8.64 -51.53 -11.13
N VAL A 6 8.76 -51.25 -9.83
CA VAL A 6 7.94 -50.26 -9.13
C VAL A 6 8.45 -48.86 -9.53
N ASN A 7 7.65 -48.15 -10.32
CA ASN A 7 7.88 -46.75 -10.65
C ASN A 7 7.56 -45.90 -9.40
N GLN A 8 8.57 -45.39 -8.72
CA GLN A 8 8.37 -44.41 -7.65
C GLN A 8 7.95 -43.09 -8.28
N GLN A 9 6.66 -42.79 -8.19
CA GLN A 9 6.11 -41.46 -8.44
C GLN A 9 6.79 -40.46 -7.50
N THR A 10 7.64 -39.62 -8.08
CA THR A 10 8.20 -38.45 -7.42
C THR A 10 7.04 -37.51 -7.09
N LEU A 11 6.71 -37.41 -5.80
CA LEU A 11 5.78 -36.42 -5.27
C LEU A 11 6.20 -35.00 -5.71
N PRO A 12 5.26 -34.12 -6.09
CA PRO A 12 5.60 -32.72 -6.31
C PRO A 12 6.08 -32.11 -5.00
N GLN A 13 7.35 -31.70 -4.95
CA GLN A 13 7.88 -30.87 -3.88
C GLN A 13 7.01 -29.62 -3.76
N GLU A 14 6.31 -29.48 -2.63
CA GLU A 14 5.71 -28.22 -2.23
C GLU A 14 6.81 -27.15 -2.30
N ALA A 15 6.65 -26.24 -3.25
CA ALA A 15 7.50 -25.08 -3.43
C ALA A 15 7.38 -24.24 -2.15
N SER A 16 8.34 -24.43 -1.25
CA SER A 16 8.55 -23.56 -0.09
C SER A 16 8.56 -22.11 -0.58
N LEU A 17 7.53 -21.34 -0.20
CA LEU A 17 7.39 -19.91 -0.52
C LEU A 17 8.44 -19.03 0.18
N ALA A 18 9.37 -19.61 0.93
CA ALA A 18 10.48 -18.87 1.51
C ALA A 18 11.59 -18.66 0.47
N PRO A 19 11.98 -17.41 0.16
CA PRO A 19 13.06 -17.18 -0.78
C PRO A 19 14.37 -17.79 -0.26
N PRO A 20 15.20 -18.37 -1.15
CA PRO A 20 16.57 -18.72 -0.80
C PRO A 20 17.32 -17.44 -0.37
N VAL A 21 18.00 -17.51 0.78
CA VAL A 21 18.83 -16.41 1.29
C VAL A 21 20.12 -16.32 0.47
N GLU A 22 19.98 -15.97 -0.82
CA GLU A 22 21.11 -15.57 -1.63
C GLU A 22 21.47 -14.13 -1.26
N ALA A 23 22.60 -13.95 -0.59
CA ALA A 23 23.22 -12.64 -0.44
C ALA A 23 23.53 -12.10 -1.84
N HIS A 24 22.62 -11.31 -2.41
CA HIS A 24 22.84 -10.71 -3.71
C HIS A 24 24.04 -9.75 -3.62
N PRO A 25 25.10 -9.96 -4.40
CA PRO A 25 26.22 -9.03 -4.43
C PRO A 25 25.68 -7.65 -4.78
N ILE A 26 26.28 -6.59 -4.19
CA ILE A 26 25.95 -5.19 -4.47
C ILE A 26 26.43 -4.87 -5.89
N SER A 27 25.80 -5.46 -6.90
CA SER A 27 26.00 -5.10 -8.29
C SER A 27 25.22 -3.80 -8.55
N ARG A 28 25.79 -2.91 -9.36
CA ARG A 28 25.19 -1.59 -9.68
C ARG A 28 23.80 -1.69 -10.33
N ARG A 29 23.39 -2.88 -10.78
CA ARG A 29 22.14 -3.12 -11.51
C ARG A 29 21.34 -4.21 -10.81
N TRP A 30 20.18 -3.84 -10.27
CA TRP A 30 19.29 -4.81 -9.62
C TRP A 30 18.84 -5.89 -10.62
N PRO A 31 18.71 -7.17 -10.18
CA PRO A 31 18.09 -8.18 -11.00
C PRO A 31 16.63 -7.83 -11.28
N MET A 32 16.12 -8.21 -12.45
CA MET A 32 14.76 -7.85 -12.89
C MET A 32 13.68 -8.28 -11.90
N ARG A 33 13.82 -9.46 -11.27
CA ARG A 33 12.88 -9.94 -10.23
C ARG A 33 12.77 -8.99 -9.04
N ARG A 34 13.90 -8.41 -8.61
CA ARG A 34 13.97 -7.48 -7.48
C ARG A 34 13.34 -6.14 -7.86
N ILE A 35 13.57 -5.69 -9.09
CA ILE A 35 12.93 -4.49 -9.64
C ILE A 35 11.41 -4.69 -9.70
N ALA A 36 10.95 -5.79 -10.28
CA ALA A 36 9.53 -6.09 -10.40
C ALA A 36 8.84 -6.14 -9.04
N TRP A 37 9.47 -6.80 -8.05
CA TRP A 37 8.96 -6.88 -6.68
C TRP A 37 8.89 -5.49 -6.01
N ALA A 38 9.95 -4.68 -6.12
CA ALA A 38 9.94 -3.33 -5.60
C ALA A 38 8.87 -2.44 -6.27
N CYS A 39 8.65 -2.59 -7.58
CA CYS A 39 7.58 -1.89 -8.29
C CYS A 39 6.19 -2.35 -7.84
N PHE A 40 6.00 -3.64 -7.62
CA PHE A 40 4.74 -4.21 -7.10
C PHE A 40 4.41 -3.63 -5.71
N LEU A 41 5.35 -3.67 -4.77
CA LEU A 41 5.17 -3.09 -3.44
C LEU A 41 4.94 -1.58 -3.49
N CYS A 42 5.66 -0.88 -4.37
CA CYS A 42 5.46 0.55 -4.60
C CYS A 42 4.04 0.85 -5.13
N GLY A 43 3.51 0.00 -6.02
CA GLY A 43 2.14 0.11 -6.53
C GLY A 43 1.06 -0.11 -5.47
N GLN A 44 1.38 -0.87 -4.41
CA GLN A 44 0.53 -1.04 -3.23
C GLN A 44 0.60 0.13 -2.23
N GLY A 45 1.46 1.13 -2.49
CA GLY A 45 1.65 2.27 -1.58
C GLY A 45 2.56 1.96 -0.38
N VAL A 46 3.30 0.86 -0.40
CA VAL A 46 4.27 0.53 0.66
C VAL A 46 5.41 1.54 0.63
N SER A 47 5.78 2.11 1.79
CA SER A 47 6.83 3.13 1.90
C SER A 47 8.19 2.65 1.40
N TYR A 48 9.06 3.56 0.95
CA TYR A 48 10.40 3.20 0.48
C TYR A 48 11.25 2.55 1.59
N GLU A 49 11.02 2.97 2.84
CA GLU A 49 11.66 2.46 4.04
C GLU A 49 11.25 1.01 4.31
N ALA A 50 9.95 0.70 4.20
CA ALA A 50 9.45 -0.67 4.34
C ALA A 50 9.91 -1.58 3.18
N ILE A 51 9.85 -1.08 1.94
CA ILE A 51 10.39 -1.79 0.76
C ILE A 51 11.89 -2.07 0.94
N ALA A 52 12.65 -1.15 1.52
CA ALA A 52 14.10 -1.33 1.73
C ALA A 52 14.41 -2.50 2.66
N THR A 53 13.54 -2.77 3.64
CA THR A 53 13.67 -3.88 4.59
C THR A 53 13.11 -5.21 4.08
N ASP A 54 12.37 -5.22 2.97
CA ASP A 54 11.78 -6.43 2.41
C ASP A 54 12.84 -7.50 2.07
N PRO A 55 12.64 -8.79 2.41
CA PRO A 55 13.64 -9.84 2.20
C PRO A 55 14.09 -10.03 0.75
N TRP A 56 13.24 -9.74 -0.23
CA TRP A 56 13.53 -9.85 -1.66
C TRP A 56 14.18 -8.58 -2.22
N VAL A 57 14.04 -7.46 -1.51
CA VAL A 57 14.65 -6.19 -1.90
C VAL A 57 15.94 -5.90 -1.15
N ARG A 58 16.00 -5.99 0.18
CA ARG A 58 17.19 -5.72 1.04
C ARG A 58 18.14 -4.66 0.49
N SER A 59 17.79 -3.39 0.68
CA SER A 59 18.56 -2.25 0.19
C SER A 59 18.47 -1.08 1.15
N SER A 60 19.07 0.06 0.79
CA SER A 60 18.75 1.34 1.43
C SER A 60 17.54 2.00 0.76
N ALA A 61 16.74 2.75 1.53
CA ALA A 61 15.61 3.50 0.99
C ALA A 61 16.03 4.48 -0.13
N ALA A 62 17.21 5.08 -0.03
CA ALA A 62 17.78 5.93 -1.08
C ALA A 62 18.06 5.17 -2.39
N SER A 63 18.50 3.91 -2.29
CA SER A 63 18.72 3.03 -3.44
C SER A 63 17.38 2.63 -4.06
N VAL A 64 16.39 2.24 -3.26
CA VAL A 64 15.02 1.94 -3.70
C VAL A 64 14.43 3.13 -4.48
N ARG A 65 14.44 4.32 -3.86
CA ARG A 65 13.93 5.55 -4.46
C ARG A 65 14.61 5.87 -5.79
N ARG A 66 15.94 5.72 -5.86
CA ARG A 66 16.70 5.96 -7.11
C ARG A 66 16.31 4.97 -8.21
N GLN A 67 16.15 3.69 -7.89
CA GLN A 67 15.81 2.67 -8.89
C GLN A 67 14.37 2.84 -9.40
N LEU A 68 13.42 3.07 -8.51
CA LEU A 68 12.02 3.29 -8.89
C LEU A 68 11.86 4.59 -9.71
N ASN A 69 12.53 5.68 -9.30
CA ASN A 69 12.51 6.94 -10.06
C ASN A 69 13.04 6.81 -11.49
N ARG A 70 14.08 5.99 -11.71
CA ARG A 70 14.62 5.73 -13.06
C ARG A 70 13.60 5.06 -13.97
N LEU A 71 12.66 4.31 -13.38
CA LEU A 71 11.60 3.60 -14.08
C LEU A 71 10.30 4.42 -14.16
N GLY A 72 10.32 5.67 -13.70
CA GLY A 72 9.12 6.51 -13.60
C GLY A 72 8.12 6.03 -12.54
N VAL A 73 8.48 5.05 -11.72
CA VAL A 73 7.65 4.52 -10.64
C VAL A 73 7.91 5.35 -9.40
N ARG A 74 6.85 5.93 -8.84
CA ARG A 74 6.91 6.68 -7.59
C ARG A 74 5.82 6.16 -6.70
N ILE A 75 6.12 6.02 -5.41
CA ILE A 75 5.07 6.03 -4.41
C ILE A 75 4.39 7.37 -4.60
N ARG A 76 3.13 7.32 -5.00
CA ARG A 76 2.29 8.49 -4.90
C ARG A 76 2.13 8.66 -3.41
N ASP A 77 2.99 9.49 -2.83
CA ASP A 77 2.74 10.06 -1.53
C ASP A 77 1.29 10.55 -1.62
N VAL A 78 0.38 9.92 -0.87
CA VAL A 78 -0.95 10.49 -0.63
C VAL A 78 -0.75 11.66 0.34
N VAL A 79 0.18 12.55 -0.01
CA VAL A 79 0.37 13.86 0.58
C VAL A 79 -0.60 14.72 -0.20
N GLY A 80 -1.86 14.67 0.23
CA GLY A 80 -2.96 15.51 -0.26
C GLY A 80 -3.42 15.18 -1.68
N GLY A 81 -4.48 14.39 -1.82
CA GLY A 81 -5.17 14.26 -3.10
C GLY A 81 -6.17 13.12 -3.15
N ASP A 82 -7.45 13.47 -3.00
CA ASP A 82 -8.64 12.61 -3.06
C ASP A 82 -8.80 11.59 -1.93
N VAL A 83 -9.12 12.08 -0.73
CA VAL A 83 -9.94 11.30 0.20
C VAL A 83 -11.30 11.09 -0.46
N ARG A 84 -11.56 9.86 -0.94
CA ARG A 84 -12.89 9.48 -1.41
C ARG A 84 -13.78 9.26 -0.20
N PHE A 85 -14.61 10.25 0.11
CA PHE A 85 -15.63 10.13 1.13
C PHE A 85 -16.79 9.25 0.62
N ASN A 86 -16.78 7.98 1.01
CA ASN A 86 -17.94 7.09 0.82
C ASN A 86 -18.95 7.32 1.95
N ALA A 87 -19.70 8.41 1.86
CA ALA A 87 -20.82 8.68 2.76
C ALA A 87 -22.12 8.05 2.23
N SER A 88 -23.07 7.75 3.13
CA SER A 88 -24.42 7.37 2.72
C SER A 88 -25.09 8.51 1.94
N LYS A 89 -26.07 8.19 1.08
CA LYS A 89 -26.81 9.21 0.31
C LYS A 89 -27.44 10.27 1.22
N ALA A 90 -27.94 9.86 2.38
CA ALA A 90 -28.53 10.76 3.37
C ALA A 90 -27.49 11.72 3.96
N ALA A 91 -26.32 11.21 4.38
CA ALA A 91 -25.23 12.04 4.88
C ALA A 91 -24.71 13.00 3.80
N PHE A 92 -24.58 12.54 2.55
CA PHE A 92 -24.15 13.37 1.43
C PHE A 92 -25.10 14.55 1.19
N ALA A 93 -26.42 14.33 1.25
CA ALA A 93 -27.41 15.40 1.09
C ALA A 93 -27.30 16.50 2.17
N VAL A 94 -26.97 16.12 3.41
CA VAL A 94 -26.71 17.10 4.49
C VAL A 94 -25.49 17.96 4.16
N PHE A 95 -24.41 17.33 3.68
CA PHE A 95 -23.21 18.05 3.27
C PHE A 95 -23.44 18.95 2.05
N GLU A 96 -24.27 18.56 1.08
CA GLU A 96 -24.61 19.43 -0.07
C GLU A 96 -25.28 20.73 0.37
N VAL A 97 -26.31 20.62 1.22
CA VAL A 97 -27.01 21.81 1.74
C VAL A 97 -26.07 22.69 2.55
N ALA A 98 -25.25 22.09 3.42
CA ALA A 98 -24.30 22.81 4.25
C ALA A 98 -23.18 23.49 3.44
N ALA A 99 -22.74 22.86 2.36
CA ALA A 99 -21.70 23.37 1.46
C ALA A 99 -22.22 24.53 0.60
N ALA A 100 -23.45 24.41 0.07
CA ALA A 100 -24.12 25.46 -0.68
C ALA A 100 -24.23 26.77 0.13
N ARG A 101 -24.61 26.68 1.41
CA ARG A 101 -24.68 27.85 2.32
C ARG A 101 -23.33 28.54 2.54
N ARG A 102 -22.22 27.85 2.28
CA ARG A 102 -20.85 28.31 2.57
C ARG A 102 -20.05 28.61 1.29
N GLY A 103 -20.64 28.43 0.11
CA GLY A 103 -19.96 28.65 -1.17
C GLY A 103 -18.77 27.71 -1.42
N VAL A 104 -18.80 26.50 -0.85
CA VAL A 104 -17.76 25.48 -1.03
C VAL A 104 -18.36 24.21 -1.64
N THR A 105 -17.50 23.30 -2.12
CA THR A 105 -17.96 21.99 -2.59
C THR A 105 -18.24 21.05 -1.41
N PRO A 106 -19.14 20.06 -1.56
CA PRO A 106 -19.38 19.06 -0.50
C PRO A 106 -18.11 18.31 -0.10
N ALA A 107 -17.26 17.95 -1.06
CA ALA A 107 -15.99 17.27 -0.81
C ALA A 107 -15.02 18.13 0.01
N GLU A 108 -14.93 19.43 -0.30
CA GLU A 108 -14.10 20.36 0.46
C GLU A 108 -14.62 20.55 1.89
N LEU A 109 -15.95 20.60 2.06
CA LEU A 109 -16.56 20.68 3.38
C LEU A 109 -16.30 19.43 4.23
N MET A 110 -16.43 18.23 3.64
CA MET A 110 -16.13 16.96 4.30
C MET A 110 -14.66 16.90 4.72
N ARG A 111 -13.73 17.29 3.84
CA ARG A 111 -12.29 17.37 4.15
C ARG A 111 -12.03 18.28 5.35
N ARG A 112 -12.56 19.50 5.33
CA ARG A 112 -12.41 20.45 6.46
C ARG A 112 -13.00 19.91 7.75
N THR A 113 -14.13 19.21 7.67
CA THR A 113 -14.79 18.63 8.86
C THR A 113 -13.89 17.58 9.51
N VAL A 114 -13.33 16.67 8.72
CA VAL A 114 -12.38 15.66 9.24
C VAL A 114 -11.11 16.30 9.79
N GLU A 115 -10.59 17.33 9.13
CA GLU A 115 -9.42 18.07 9.63
C GLU A 115 -9.68 18.79 10.96
N ILE A 116 -10.92 19.26 11.19
CA ILE A 116 -11.31 19.88 12.46
C ILE A 116 -11.45 18.82 13.54
N LEU A 117 -12.17 17.73 13.26
CA LEU A 117 -12.36 16.63 14.22
C LEU A 117 -11.02 16.00 14.62
N GLY A 118 -10.11 15.80 13.67
CA GLY A 118 -8.79 15.22 13.94
C GLY A 118 -7.84 16.12 14.74
N ARG A 119 -8.20 17.37 15.04
CA ARG A 119 -7.41 18.27 15.90
C ARG A 119 -7.73 18.14 17.38
N ASP A 120 -8.86 17.52 17.73
CA ASP A 120 -9.33 17.37 19.10
C ASP A 120 -9.79 15.93 19.32
N ALA A 121 -8.96 15.16 20.03
CA ALA A 121 -9.23 13.75 20.31
C ALA A 121 -10.52 13.55 21.11
N ALA A 122 -10.80 14.43 22.08
CA ALA A 122 -12.00 14.30 22.90
C ALA A 122 -13.27 14.58 22.08
N LEU A 123 -13.22 15.54 21.15
CA LEU A 123 -14.32 15.79 20.23
C LEU A 123 -14.54 14.62 19.27
N LEU A 124 -13.47 14.01 18.77
CA LEU A 124 -13.55 12.84 17.90
C LEU A 124 -14.18 11.65 18.65
N ASP A 125 -13.71 11.36 19.85
CA ASP A 125 -14.23 10.26 20.68
C ASP A 125 -15.71 10.47 20.99
N ASN A 126 -16.11 11.68 21.40
CA ASN A 126 -17.53 12.00 21.65
C ASN A 126 -18.43 11.79 20.42
N VAL A 127 -17.95 12.14 19.22
CA VAL A 127 -18.72 11.97 17.98
C VAL A 127 -18.84 10.50 17.58
N LEU A 128 -17.84 9.69 17.90
CA LEU A 128 -17.84 8.25 17.59
C LEU A 128 -18.63 7.44 18.62
N ASP A 129 -18.55 7.81 19.90
CA ASP A 129 -19.20 7.09 21.00
C ASP A 129 -20.71 7.35 21.05
N ASP A 130 -21.19 8.52 20.60
CA ASP A 130 -22.62 8.86 20.49
C ASP A 130 -23.36 8.04 19.39
N GLN A 131 -22.65 7.17 18.67
CA GLN A 131 -23.21 6.25 17.67
C GLN A 131 -23.39 4.80 18.19
N ASN A 132 -23.06 4.54 19.46
CA ASN A 132 -23.27 3.25 20.15
C ASN A 132 -24.36 3.36 21.22
#